data_AF-A0A958TAH4-F1
#
_entry.id   AF-A0A958TAH4-F1
#
_cell.length_a   1.000
_cell.length_b   1.000
_cell.length_c   1.000
_cell.angle_alpha   90.00
_cell.angle_beta   90.00
_cell.angle_gamma   90.00
#
_symmetry.space_group_name_H-M   'P 1'
#
loop_
_entity.id
_entity.type
_entity.pdbx_description
1 polymer ?
#
loop_
_entity_poly.entity_id
_entity_poly.type
_entity_poly.pdbx_seq_one_letter_code
_entity_poly.pdbx_strand_id
1 'polypeptide(L)'
;SLTTSFCVDFLNIEKLPEDQQKYTRKRIHIGMSVLLIIVIIIFKYVLSRNVIDSLLTVATYTYGPLLGLFAFGIFTKYKVKDRYVWVVCLVSVVLITLIGSIPSENLGGYEIGYELLPLNGLLTFLGLILIRRKQD
;
A
#
# COMPACT_ATOMS: atom_id res chain seq x y z
N SER A 1 7.45 0.15 12.51
CA SER A 1 7.76 -1.26 12.15
C SER A 1 6.52 -2.10 12.36
N LEU A 2 6.34 -3.17 11.57
CA LEU A 2 5.18 -4.08 11.64
C LEU A 2 4.96 -4.62 13.07
N THR A 3 6.05 -4.95 13.76
CA THR A 3 6.04 -5.36 15.18
C THR A 3 5.45 -4.27 16.08
N THR A 4 5.87 -3.01 15.94
CA THR A 4 5.38 -1.92 16.80
C THR A 4 3.91 -1.64 16.56
N SER A 5 3.48 -1.52 15.30
CA SER A 5 2.06 -1.37 14.97
C SER A 5 1.23 -2.52 15.52
N PHE A 6 1.69 -3.77 15.40
CA PHE A 6 0.99 -4.90 16.00
C PHE A 6 0.92 -4.84 17.54
N CYS A 7 2.03 -4.48 18.20
CA CYS A 7 2.07 -4.37 19.66
C CYS A 7 1.13 -3.28 20.19
N VAL A 8 1.09 -2.13 19.51
CA VAL A 8 0.31 -0.96 19.96
C VAL A 8 -1.15 -1.11 19.52
N ASP A 9 -1.39 -1.29 18.23
CA ASP A 9 -2.73 -1.22 17.65
C ASP A 9 -3.59 -2.47 17.98
N PHE A 10 -2.98 -3.66 18.04
CA PHE A 10 -3.72 -4.91 18.31
C PHE A 10 -3.61 -5.37 19.75
N LEU A 11 -2.41 -5.33 20.33
CA LEU A 11 -2.18 -5.84 21.68
C LEU A 11 -2.31 -4.79 22.78
N ASN A 12 -2.48 -3.50 22.43
CA ASN A 12 -2.56 -2.39 23.38
C ASN A 12 -1.45 -2.48 24.44
N ILE A 13 -0.21 -2.76 24.01
CA ILE A 13 0.91 -3.09 24.89
C ILE A 13 1.21 -2.00 25.93
N GLU A 14 0.82 -0.76 25.64
CA GLU A 14 0.97 0.41 26.52
C GLU A 14 0.17 0.28 27.82
N LYS A 15 -0.86 -0.59 27.86
CA LYS A 15 -1.66 -0.87 29.06
C LYS A 15 -1.04 -1.92 29.99
N LEU A 16 0.03 -2.61 29.56
CA LEU A 16 0.72 -3.60 30.37
C LEU A 16 1.76 -2.94 31.30
N PRO A 17 2.10 -3.57 32.44
CA PRO A 17 3.22 -3.15 33.28
C PRO A 17 4.52 -3.02 32.49
N GLU A 18 5.32 -1.98 32.73
CA GLU A 18 6.53 -1.66 31.94
C GLU A 18 7.52 -2.83 31.83
N ASP A 19 7.65 -3.60 32.91
CA ASP A 19 8.43 -4.81 33.03
C ASP A 19 7.98 -5.90 32.03
N GLN A 20 6.68 -6.06 31.82
CA GLN A 20 6.12 -7.03 30.88
C GLN A 20 6.11 -6.52 29.43
N GLN A 21 6.05 -5.20 29.22
CA GLN A 21 6.03 -4.63 27.89
C GLN A 21 7.29 -4.99 27.08
N LYS A 22 8.47 -4.88 27.70
CA LYS A 22 9.75 -5.15 27.03
C LYS A 22 9.86 -6.62 26.62
N TYR A 23 9.43 -7.53 27.49
CA TYR A 23 9.44 -8.96 27.22
C TYR A 23 8.49 -9.32 26.08
N THR A 24 7.27 -8.77 26.12
CA THR A 24 6.23 -9.00 25.12
C THR A 24 6.65 -8.46 23.75
N ARG A 25 7.20 -7.23 23.68
CA ARG A 25 7.75 -6.66 22.44
C ARG A 25 8.81 -7.55 21.80
N LYS A 26 9.74 -8.10 22.60
CA LYS A 26 10.80 -9.00 22.09
C LYS A 26 10.21 -10.29 21.51
N ARG A 27 9.25 -10.91 22.20
CA ARG A 27 8.60 -12.15 21.71
C ARG A 27 7.85 -11.92 20.40
N ILE A 28 7.13 -10.81 20.29
CA ILE A 28 6.41 -10.46 19.06
C ILE A 28 7.38 -10.14 17.94
N HIS A 29 8.51 -9.48 18.23
CA HIS A 29 9.53 -9.22 17.23
C HIS A 29 10.08 -10.53 16.64
N ILE A 30 10.46 -11.48 17.50
CA ILE A 30 10.90 -12.82 17.07
C ILE A 30 9.80 -13.52 16.27
N GLY A 31 8.56 -13.51 16.75
CA GLY A 31 7.43 -14.09 16.03
C GLY A 31 7.21 -13.48 14.64
N MET A 32 7.32 -12.15 14.52
CA MET A 32 7.23 -11.43 13.26
C MET A 32 8.39 -11.76 12.32
N SER A 33 9.61 -11.90 12.83
CA SER A 33 10.77 -12.32 12.03
C SER A 33 10.58 -13.73 11.47
N VAL A 34 10.11 -14.68 12.29
CA VAL A 34 9.82 -16.06 11.84
C VAL A 34 8.68 -16.07 10.82
N LEU A 35 7.60 -15.32 11.08
CA LEU A 35 6.49 -15.17 10.13
C LEU A 35 6.97 -14.62 8.78
N LEU A 36 7.82 -13.59 8.80
CA LEU A 36 8.37 -12.99 7.58
C LEU A 36 9.18 -14.00 6.78
N ILE A 37 10.03 -14.80 7.44
CA ILE A 37 10.79 -15.87 6.80
C ILE A 37 9.85 -16.88 6.13
N ILE A 38 8.81 -17.33 6.84
CA ILE A 38 7.81 -18.27 6.29
C ILE A 38 7.13 -17.67 5.06
N VAL A 39 6.69 -16.41 5.12
CA VAL A 39 6.04 -15.72 4.00
C VAL A 39 6.99 -15.63 2.79
N ILE A 40 8.27 -15.29 3.00
CA ILE A 40 9.27 -15.22 1.92
C ILE A 40 9.46 -16.60 1.28
N ILE A 41 9.57 -17.67 2.07
CA ILE A 41 9.70 -19.04 1.56
C ILE A 41 8.46 -19.40 0.74
N ILE A 42 7.25 -19.17 1.25
CA ILE A 42 6.00 -19.43 0.52
C ILE A 42 5.99 -18.68 -0.81
N PHE A 43 6.28 -17.38 -0.81
CA PHE A 43 6.32 -16.58 -2.04
C PHE A 43 7.33 -17.12 -3.06
N LYS A 44 8.52 -17.54 -2.61
CA LYS A 44 9.52 -18.16 -3.48
C LYS A 44 9.03 -19.44 -4.15
N TYR A 45 8.19 -20.24 -3.48
CA TYR A 45 7.68 -21.49 -4.03
C TYR A 45 6.37 -21.33 -4.82
N VAL A 46 5.53 -20.35 -4.47
CA VAL A 46 4.24 -20.12 -5.14
C VAL A 46 4.39 -19.26 -6.39
N LEU A 47 5.30 -18.29 -6.40
CA LEU A 47 5.53 -17.41 -7.55
C LEU A 47 6.75 -17.87 -8.35
N SER A 48 6.58 -17.99 -9.66
CA SER A 48 7.65 -18.28 -10.62
C SER A 48 8.49 -17.05 -11.01
N ARG A 49 8.08 -15.85 -10.57
CA ARG A 49 8.77 -14.58 -10.79
C ARG A 49 9.75 -14.28 -9.66
N ASN A 50 10.71 -13.37 -9.88
CA ASN A 50 11.59 -12.92 -8.80
C ASN A 50 10.77 -12.36 -7.64
N VAL A 51 11.18 -12.70 -6.41
CA VAL A 51 10.52 -12.24 -5.18
C VAL A 51 10.50 -10.72 -5.10
N ILE A 52 11.57 -10.05 -5.56
CA ILE A 52 11.68 -8.59 -5.59
C ILE A 52 10.63 -7.98 -6.51
N ASP A 53 10.54 -8.45 -7.76
CA ASP A 53 9.56 -7.95 -8.74
C ASP A 53 8.13 -8.11 -8.23
N SER A 54 7.86 -9.25 -7.58
CA SER A 54 6.54 -9.54 -6.99
C SER A 54 6.21 -8.59 -5.83
N LEU A 55 7.18 -8.35 -4.95
CA LEU A 55 7.04 -7.41 -3.84
C LEU A 55 6.80 -5.99 -4.34
N LEU A 56 7.58 -5.55 -5.34
CA LEU A 56 7.43 -4.23 -5.96
C LEU A 56 6.09 -4.11 -6.70
N THR A 57 5.59 -5.17 -7.33
CA THR A 57 4.27 -5.19 -7.97
C THR A 57 3.15 -4.99 -6.95
N VAL A 58 3.20 -5.71 -5.82
CA VAL A 58 2.22 -5.54 -4.74
C VAL A 58 2.31 -4.15 -4.11
N ALA A 59 3.53 -3.64 -3.94
CA ALA A 59 3.79 -2.29 -3.46
C ALA A 59 3.19 -1.23 -4.40
N THR A 60 3.28 -1.42 -5.71
CA THR A 60 2.66 -0.55 -6.72
C THR A 60 1.14 -0.45 -6.55
N TYR A 61 0.47 -1.58 -6.33
CA TYR A 61 -0.98 -1.59 -6.17
C TYR A 61 -1.45 -0.97 -4.86
N THR A 62 -0.73 -1.23 -3.77
CA THR A 62 -1.14 -0.78 -2.42
C THR A 62 -0.64 0.62 -2.07
N TYR A 63 0.60 0.97 -2.41
CA TYR A 63 1.16 2.29 -2.16
C TYR A 63 0.79 3.32 -3.20
N GLY A 64 0.31 2.93 -4.39
CA GLY A 64 -0.17 3.88 -5.39
C GLY A 64 -1.26 4.83 -4.87
N PRO A 65 -2.38 4.33 -4.30
CA PRO A 65 -3.41 5.21 -3.76
C PRO A 65 -2.93 6.03 -2.57
N LEU A 66 -2.08 5.46 -1.72
CA LEU A 66 -1.47 6.19 -0.60
C LEU A 66 -0.61 7.35 -1.11
N LEU A 67 0.22 7.11 -2.13
CA LEU A 67 1.01 8.14 -2.79
C LEU A 67 0.12 9.27 -3.33
N GLY A 68 -0.99 8.93 -3.99
CA GLY A 68 -1.95 9.92 -4.48
C GLY A 68 -2.62 10.74 -3.38
N LEU A 69 -3.02 10.10 -2.27
CA LEU A 69 -3.58 10.76 -1.09
C LEU A 69 -2.57 11.72 -0.45
N PHE A 70 -1.33 11.27 -0.25
CA PHE A 70 -0.26 12.09 0.33
C PHE A 70 0.10 13.27 -0.59
N ALA A 71 0.25 13.03 -1.89
CA ALA A 71 0.50 14.08 -2.86
C ALA A 71 -0.63 15.12 -2.86
N PHE A 72 -1.89 14.70 -2.82
CA PHE A 72 -3.04 15.61 -2.74
C PHE A 72 -3.01 16.45 -1.45
N GLY A 73 -2.71 15.84 -0.31
CA GLY A 73 -2.60 16.58 0.96
C GLY A 73 -1.45 17.60 0.98
N ILE A 74 -0.34 17.31 0.30
CA ILE A 74 0.83 18.21 0.25
C ILE A 74 0.62 19.35 -0.77
N PHE A 75 0.15 19.03 -1.97
CA PHE A 75 0.07 19.99 -3.08
C PHE A 75 -1.24 20.79 -3.14
N THR A 76 -2.28 20.37 -2.43
CA THR A 76 -3.59 21.04 -2.45
C THR A 76 -4.14 21.32 -1.05
N LYS A 77 -4.82 22.46 -0.89
CA LYS A 77 -5.50 22.86 0.36
C LYS A 77 -6.99 22.48 0.38
N TYR A 78 -7.47 21.82 -0.67
CA TYR A 78 -8.88 21.46 -0.81
C TYR A 78 -9.27 20.36 0.18
N LYS A 79 -10.46 20.48 0.77
CA LYS A 79 -11.05 19.40 1.56
C LYS A 79 -11.75 18.42 0.62
N VAL A 80 -11.52 17.13 0.83
CA VAL A 80 -12.24 16.06 0.12
C VAL A 80 -13.40 15.55 0.97
N LYS A 81 -14.37 14.90 0.32
CA LYS A 81 -15.43 14.20 1.04
C LYS A 81 -14.90 12.85 1.51
N ASP A 82 -14.53 12.73 2.79
CA ASP A 82 -13.89 11.53 3.37
C ASP A 82 -14.63 10.22 3.05
N ARG A 83 -15.97 10.27 3.02
CA ARG A 83 -16.81 9.11 2.70
C ARG A 83 -16.58 8.52 1.30
N TYR A 84 -16.03 9.28 0.35
CA TYR A 84 -15.77 8.79 -1.02
C TYR A 84 -14.30 8.43 -1.26
N VAL A 85 -13.40 8.71 -0.31
CA VAL A 85 -11.97 8.44 -0.47
C VAL A 85 -11.70 6.95 -0.69
N TRP A 86 -12.34 6.08 0.08
CA TRP A 86 -12.18 4.63 -0.10
C TRP A 86 -12.67 4.14 -1.47
N VAL A 87 -13.72 4.76 -2.02
CA VAL A 87 -14.22 4.46 -3.37
C VAL A 87 -13.18 4.86 -4.42
N VAL A 88 -12.60 6.05 -4.29
CA VAL A 88 -11.54 6.52 -5.20
C VAL A 88 -10.33 5.59 -5.16
N CYS A 89 -9.87 5.19 -3.98
CA CYS A 89 -8.75 4.24 -3.85
C CYS A 89 -9.07 2.91 -4.52
N LEU A 90 -10.26 2.35 -4.30
CA LEU A 90 -10.67 1.08 -4.90
C LEU A 90 -10.74 1.19 -6.42
N VAL A 91 -11.34 2.26 -6.95
CA VAL A 91 -11.41 2.53 -8.39
C VAL A 91 -10.01 2.69 -8.97
N SER A 92 -9.09 3.39 -8.29
CA SER A 92 -7.71 3.53 -8.75
C SER A 92 -6.99 2.19 -8.86
N VAL A 93 -7.16 1.31 -7.85
CA VAL A 93 -6.60 -0.05 -7.88
C VAL A 93 -7.15 -0.86 -9.06
N VAL A 94 -8.47 -0.80 -9.30
CA VAL A 94 -9.08 -1.49 -10.44
C VAL A 94 -8.54 -0.94 -11.76
N LEU A 95 -8.53 0.38 -11.94
CA LEU A 95 -8.05 1.01 -13.17
C LEU A 95 -6.57 0.69 -13.44
N ILE A 96 -5.71 0.75 -12.43
CA ILE A 96 -4.30 0.45 -12.63
C ILE A 96 -4.06 -1.03 -12.95
N THR A 97 -4.84 -1.95 -12.37
CA THR A 97 -4.74 -3.37 -12.73
C THR A 97 -5.17 -3.63 -14.17
N LEU A 98 -6.19 -2.93 -14.66
CA LEU A 98 -6.59 -2.99 -16.08
C LEU A 98 -5.48 -2.45 -16.99
N ILE A 99 -4.86 -1.32 -16.64
CA ILE A 99 -3.76 -0.73 -17.41
C ILE A 99 -2.54 -1.66 -17.42
N GLY A 100 -2.18 -2.23 -16.27
CA GLY A 100 -1.08 -3.19 -16.15
C GLY A 100 -1.34 -4.53 -16.83
N SER A 101 -2.58 -4.81 -17.24
CA SER A 101 -2.96 -6.02 -17.99
C SER A 101 -2.94 -5.81 -19.51
N ILE A 102 -2.64 -4.60 -20.00
CA ILE A 102 -2.55 -4.30 -21.43
C ILE A 102 -1.31 -5.00 -22.01
N PRO A 103 -1.45 -5.81 -23.09
CA PRO A 103 -0.31 -6.44 -23.74
C PRO A 103 0.67 -5.42 -24.29
N SER A 104 1.97 -5.68 -24.15
CA SER A 104 3.04 -4.83 -24.69
C SER A 104 2.96 -4.67 -26.21
N GLU A 105 2.43 -5.67 -26.92
CA GLU A 105 2.15 -5.62 -28.37
C GLU A 105 1.25 -4.43 -28.75
N ASN A 106 0.24 -4.13 -27.93
CA ASN A 106 -0.68 -3.02 -28.15
C ASN A 106 -0.07 -1.65 -27.79
N LEU A 107 1.07 -1.65 -27.11
CA LEU A 107 1.82 -0.47 -26.68
C LEU A 107 3.11 -0.28 -27.50
N GLY A 108 3.23 -0.97 -28.64
CA GLY A 108 4.41 -0.86 -29.52
C GLY A 108 5.67 -1.52 -28.95
N GLY A 109 5.51 -2.54 -28.10
CA GLY A 109 6.59 -3.24 -27.39
C GLY A 109 6.93 -2.67 -26.01
N TYR A 110 6.17 -1.68 -25.53
CA TYR A 110 6.39 -1.08 -24.23
C TYR A 110 5.84 -1.94 -23.09
N GLU A 111 6.68 -2.25 -22.10
CA GLU A 111 6.28 -2.98 -20.90
C GLU A 111 6.03 -2.02 -19.73
N ILE A 112 4.77 -1.88 -19.33
CA ILE A 112 4.42 -1.08 -18.15
C ILE A 112 4.71 -1.89 -16.89
N GLY A 113 5.90 -1.68 -16.32
CA GLY A 113 6.33 -2.28 -15.06
C GLY A 113 6.12 -1.33 -13.88
N TYR A 114 7.22 -0.80 -13.35
CA TYR A 114 7.24 0.02 -12.12
C TYR A 114 6.56 1.39 -12.25
N GLU A 115 6.34 1.85 -13.48
CA GLU A 115 5.63 3.11 -13.75
C GLU A 115 4.15 3.06 -13.37
N LEU A 116 3.59 1.86 -13.19
CA LEU A 116 2.25 1.69 -12.64
C LEU A 116 2.11 2.38 -11.27
N LEU A 117 3.19 2.51 -10.48
CA LEU A 117 3.14 3.16 -9.17
C LEU A 117 2.83 4.66 -9.26
N PRO A 118 3.64 5.50 -9.93
CA PRO A 118 3.32 6.92 -10.09
C PRO A 118 2.02 7.12 -10.87
N LEU A 119 1.70 6.24 -11.83
CA LEU A 119 0.44 6.30 -12.57
C LEU A 119 -0.78 6.06 -11.66
N ASN A 120 -0.72 5.07 -10.76
CA ASN A 120 -1.75 4.80 -9.77
C ASN A 120 -1.92 5.98 -8.79
N GLY A 121 -0.80 6.56 -8.35
CA GLY A 121 -0.82 7.77 -7.54
C GLY A 121 -1.50 8.94 -8.23
N LEU A 122 -1.21 9.14 -9.53
CA LEU A 122 -1.85 10.17 -10.34
C LEU A 122 -3.36 9.93 -10.51
N LEU A 123 -3.77 8.70 -10.81
CA LEU A 123 -5.18 8.33 -10.92
C LEU A 123 -5.94 8.62 -9.63
N THR A 124 -5.37 8.25 -8.48
CA THR A 124 -5.95 8.55 -7.17
C THR A 124 -6.03 10.07 -6.94
N PHE A 125 -4.96 10.81 -7.23
CA PHE A 125 -4.93 12.27 -7.11
C PHE A 125 -6.02 12.95 -7.94
N LEU A 126 -6.18 12.54 -9.21
CA LEU A 126 -7.24 13.04 -10.09
C LEU A 126 -8.64 12.68 -9.57
N GLY A 127 -8.83 11.46 -9.07
CA GLY A 127 -10.07 11.05 -8.42
C GLY A 127 -10.43 11.90 -7.20
N LEU A 128 -9.43 12.27 -6.39
CA LEU A 128 -9.60 13.17 -5.25
C LEU A 128 -9.99 14.59 -5.67
N ILE A 129 -9.45 15.09 -6.78
CA ILE A 129 -9.87 16.37 -7.37
C ILE A 129 -11.36 16.34 -7.74
N LEU A 130 -11.87 15.24 -8.29
CA LEU A 130 -13.28 15.12 -8.68
C LEU A 130 -14.23 15.14 -7.48
N ILE A 131 -13.82 14.56 -6.35
CA ILE A 131 -14.62 14.53 -5.11
C ILE A 131 -14.35 15.70 -4.17
N ARG A 132 -13.55 16.68 -4.59
CA ARG A 132 -13.23 17.85 -3.77
C ARG A 132 -14.50 18.60 -3.39
N ARG A 133 -14.61 19.02 -2.13
CA ARG A 133 -15.68 19.90 -1.67
C ARG A 133 -15.31 21.32 -2.08
N LYS A 134 -16.26 22.06 -2.67
CA LYS A 134 -16.11 23.49 -2.87
C LYS A 134 -15.96 24.12 -1.48
N GLN A 135 -14.84 24.81 -1.27
CA GLN A 135 -14.61 25.59 -0.07
C GLN A 135 -15.53 26.81 -0.20
N ASP A 136 -16.59 26.84 0.61
CA ASP A 136 -17.33 28.07 0.88
C ASP A 136 -16.49 28.94 1.83
#